data_AF-A0A929VAF8-F1
#
_entry.id   AF-A0A929VAF8-F1
#
_cell.length_a   1.000
_cell.length_b   1.000
_cell.length_c   1.000
_cell.angle_alpha   90.00
_cell.angle_beta   90.00
_cell.angle_gamma   90.00
#
_symmetry.space_group_name_H-M   'P 1'
#
loop_
_entity.id
_entity.type
_entity.pdbx_description
1 polymer ?
#
loop_
_entity_poly.entity_id
_entity_poly.type
_entity_poly.pdbx_seq_one_letter_code
_entity_poly.pdbx_strand_id
1 'polypeptide(L)' 'KEGVKAGLEIEMVTLASLMMEAREKVEAYFAENDLITIAQIRDMFATNRKSAKSILEYLDTIKVTKKLGAETERVAYR' A
#
# COMPACT_ATOMS: atom_id res chain seq x y z
N LYS A 1 7.61 -23.77 -2.03
CA LYS A 1 8.42 -22.99 -1.07
C LYS A 1 8.71 -21.69 -1.82
N GLU A 2 7.81 -20.72 -1.81
CA GLU A 2 8.05 -19.45 -2.50
C GLU A 2 8.05 -18.33 -1.47
N GLY A 3 9.19 -18.20 -0.80
CA GLY A 3 9.55 -16.94 -0.16
C GLY A 3 10.14 -16.04 -1.22
N VAL A 4 9.31 -15.18 -1.83
CA VAL A 4 9.80 -14.12 -2.70
C VAL A 4 10.43 -13.05 -1.81
N LYS A 5 11.75 -13.16 -1.69
CA LYS A 5 12.64 -12.19 -1.04
C LYS A 5 12.76 -10.98 -1.98
N ALA A 6 11.80 -10.06 -1.93
CA ALA A 6 11.93 -8.78 -2.61
C ALA A 6 12.84 -7.87 -1.76
N GLY A 7 14.15 -8.01 -1.99
CA GLY A 7 15.14 -7.06 -1.53
C GLY A 7 14.87 -5.70 -2.18
N LEU A 8 14.65 -4.72 -1.32
CA LEU A 8 14.52 -3.31 -1.65
C LEU A 8 15.81 -2.79 -2.28
N GLU A 9 15.86 -2.72 -3.60
CA GLU A 9 16.80 -1.87 -4.33
C GLU A 9 16.14 -0.50 -4.51
N ILE A 10 16.32 0.35 -3.49
CA ILE A 10 15.85 1.74 -3.46
C ILE A 10 16.80 2.59 -4.30
N GLU A 11 16.83 2.44 -5.63
CA GLU A 11 17.51 3.41 -6.49
C GLU A 11 16.67 3.66 -7.77
N MET A 12 15.87 4.73 -7.73
CA MET A 12 15.27 5.41 -8.90
C MET A 12 14.30 4.62 -9.80
N VAL A 13 13.51 3.68 -9.29
CA VAL A 13 12.41 3.13 -10.08
C VAL A 13 11.21 4.08 -10.05
N THR A 14 11.01 4.73 -11.19
CA THR A 14 9.88 5.55 -11.65
C THR A 14 8.61 5.42 -10.81
N LEU A 15 8.10 6.57 -10.35
CA LEU A 15 6.89 6.73 -9.52
C LEU A 15 5.66 5.93 -10.02
N ALA A 16 5.59 5.64 -11.33
CA ALA A 16 4.56 4.82 -11.95
C ALA A 16 4.65 3.32 -11.60
N SER A 17 5.85 2.73 -11.58
CA SER A 17 6.02 1.32 -11.18
C SER A 17 5.70 1.13 -9.71
N LEU A 18 6.09 2.10 -8.85
CA LEU A 18 5.76 2.06 -7.43
C LEU A 18 4.24 2.11 -7.18
N MET A 19 3.49 2.88 -7.98
CA MET A 19 2.02 2.91 -7.90
C MET A 19 1.38 1.60 -8.36
N MET A 20 1.94 0.96 -9.40
CA MET A 20 1.46 -0.32 -9.91
C MET A 20 1.70 -1.45 -8.90
N GLU A 21 2.92 -1.54 -8.36
CA GLU A 21 3.25 -2.46 -7.26
C GLU A 21 2.42 -2.17 -6.02
N ALA A 22 2.11 -0.89 -5.75
CA ALA A 22 1.31 -0.53 -4.60
C ALA A 22 -0.11 -1.03 -4.68
N ARG A 23 -0.71 -0.95 -5.85
CA ARG A 23 -2.00 -1.57 -6.11
C ARG A 23 -1.94 -3.08 -5.87
N GLU A 24 -1.01 -3.79 -6.52
CA GLU A 24 -0.93 -5.25 -6.41
C GLU A 24 -0.69 -5.73 -4.98
N LYS A 25 0.24 -5.09 -4.25
CA LYS A 25 0.49 -5.40 -2.84
C LYS A 25 -0.74 -5.17 -1.97
N VAL A 26 -1.48 -4.09 -2.22
CA VAL A 26 -2.68 -3.76 -1.45
C VAL A 26 -3.82 -4.71 -1.78
N GLU A 27 -4.02 -5.09 -3.04
CA GLU A 27 -4.99 -6.12 -3.43
C GLU A 27 -4.64 -7.49 -2.84
N ALA A 28 -3.37 -7.89 -2.90
CA ALA A 28 -2.89 -9.12 -2.26
C ALA A 28 -3.08 -9.08 -0.74
N TYR A 29 -2.81 -7.95 -0.11
CA TYR A 29 -3.04 -7.77 1.32
C TYR A 29 -4.52 -7.88 1.67
N PHE A 30 -5.41 -7.30 0.84
CA PHE A 30 -6.85 -7.42 1.02
C PHE A 30 -7.41 -8.83 0.79
N ALA A 31 -6.68 -9.71 0.10
CA ALA A 31 -7.06 -11.13 0.02
C ALA A 31 -6.93 -11.85 1.36
N GLU A 32 -6.01 -11.43 2.23
CA GLU A 32 -5.78 -12.02 3.55
C GLU A 32 -6.31 -11.17 4.71
N ASN A 33 -6.30 -9.83 4.55
CA ASN A 33 -6.61 -8.85 5.58
C ASN A 33 -7.54 -7.76 5.03
N ASP A 34 -8.78 -7.70 5.49
CA ASP A 34 -9.77 -6.72 5.00
C ASP A 34 -9.46 -5.25 5.41
N LEU A 35 -8.49 -5.04 6.31
CA LEU A 35 -8.14 -3.75 6.89
C LEU A 35 -6.64 -3.51 6.83
N ILE A 36 -6.25 -2.38 6.24
CA ILE A 36 -4.88 -1.89 6.16
C ILE A 36 -4.70 -0.58 6.92
N THR A 37 -3.58 -0.43 7.61
CA THR A 37 -3.25 0.80 8.35
C THR A 37 -2.10 1.58 7.73
N ILE A 38 -1.98 2.87 8.05
CA ILE A 38 -0.83 3.71 7.61
C ILE A 38 0.51 3.07 8.04
N ALA A 39 0.55 2.45 9.22
CA ALA A 39 1.74 1.79 9.73
C ALA A 39 2.12 0.57 8.87
N GLN A 40 1.14 -0.21 8.41
CA GLN A 40 1.36 -1.34 7.52
C GLN A 40 1.75 -0.91 6.12
N ILE A 41 1.11 0.11 5.53
CA ILE A 41 1.56 0.69 4.24
C ILE A 41 3.03 1.11 4.36
N ARG A 42 3.38 1.85 5.42
CA ARG A 42 4.77 2.26 5.66
C ARG A 42 5.72 1.05 5.71
N ASP A 43 5.34 -0.02 6.41
CA ASP A 43 6.15 -1.25 6.53
C ASP A 43 6.27 -2.00 5.20
N MET A 44 5.16 -2.17 4.49
CA MET A 44 5.06 -2.90 3.22
C MET A 44 5.84 -2.28 2.06
N PHE A 45 5.89 -0.95 2.05
CA PHE A 45 6.61 -0.17 1.05
C PHE A 45 7.96 0.35 1.57
N ALA A 46 8.30 0.07 2.84
CA ALA A 46 9.48 0.59 3.54
C ALA A 46 9.72 2.10 3.31
N THR A 47 8.64 2.89 3.29
CA THR A 47 8.71 4.34 2.97
C THR A 47 8.66 5.19 4.23
N ASN A 48 8.85 6.50 4.05
CA ASN A 48 8.54 7.48 5.10
C ASN A 48 7.02 7.73 5.24
N ARG A 49 6.58 8.36 6.34
CA ARG A 49 5.16 8.69 6.60
C ARG A 49 4.49 9.55 5.52
N LYS A 50 5.23 10.48 4.91
CA LYS A 50 4.71 11.40 3.90
C LYS A 50 4.37 10.63 2.62
N SER A 51 5.28 9.77 2.17
CA SER A 51 5.08 8.88 1.02
C SER A 51 3.95 7.87 1.27
N ALA A 52 3.88 7.27 2.46
CA ALA A 52 2.80 6.35 2.81
C ALA A 52 1.41 7.03 2.76
N LYS A 53 1.30 8.28 3.25
CA LYS A 53 0.08 9.08 3.09
C LYS A 53 -0.26 9.32 1.62
N SER A 54 0.70 9.75 0.81
CA SER A 54 0.47 10.02 -0.61
C SER A 54 0.04 8.77 -1.39
N ILE A 55 0.62 7.60 -1.09
CA ILE A 55 0.20 6.32 -1.68
C ILE A 55 -1.23 6.00 -1.26
N LEU A 56 -1.57 6.18 0.02
CA LEU A 56 -2.92 5.93 0.53
C LEU A 56 -3.97 6.86 -0.09
N GLU A 57 -3.65 8.14 -0.23
CA GLU A 57 -4.51 9.13 -0.90
C GLU A 57 -4.71 8.79 -2.38
N TYR A 58 -3.67 8.30 -3.04
CA TYR A 58 -3.76 7.80 -4.41
C TYR A 58 -4.69 6.58 -4.50
N LEU A 59 -4.53 5.59 -3.62
CA LEU A 59 -5.37 4.40 -3.54
C LEU A 59 -6.84 4.72 -3.24
N ASP A 60 -7.10 5.75 -2.42
CA ASP A 60 -8.44 6.26 -2.13
C ASP A 60 -9.05 6.91 -3.39
N THR A 61 -8.26 7.70 -4.12
CA THR A 61 -8.66 8.36 -5.39
C THR A 61 -9.04 7.35 -6.46
N ILE A 62 -8.26 6.28 -6.62
CA ILE A 62 -8.55 5.20 -7.58
C ILE A 62 -9.60 4.21 -7.07
N LYS A 63 -10.21 4.46 -5.91
CA LYS A 63 -11.23 3.61 -5.27
C LYS A 63 -10.77 2.17 -5.08
N VAL A 64 -9.54 1.98 -4.62
CA VAL A 64 -9.02 0.67 -4.16
C VAL A 64 -9.18 0.53 -2.66
N THR A 65 -9.02 1.61 -1.90
CA THR A 65 -9.22 1.65 -0.44
C THR A 65 -10.26 2.69 -0.06
N LYS A 66 -10.87 2.54 1.12
CA LYS A 66 -11.82 3.50 1.70
C LYS A 66 -11.50 3.74 3.17
N LYS A 67 -11.67 4.97 3.64
CA LYS A 67 -11.59 5.31 5.07
C LYS A 67 -12.59 4.53 5.91
N LEU A 68 -12.10 3.78 6.89
CA LEU A 68 -12.92 3.05 7.86
C LEU A 68 -12.82 3.73 9.23
N GLY A 69 -13.72 4.70 9.48
CA GLY A 69 -13.85 5.34 10.79
C GLY A 69 -12.63 6.17 11.19
N ALA A 70 -11.59 5.52 11.74
CA ALA A 70 -10.37 6.17 12.17
C ALA A 70 -9.55 6.73 11.01
N GLU A 71 -8.77 7.77 11.30
CA GLU A 71 -7.87 8.40 10.32
C GLU A 71 -6.77 7.45 9.82
N THR A 72 -6.47 6.41 10.59
CA THR A 72 -5.37 5.46 10.36
C THR A 72 -5.78 4.16 9.68
N GLU A 73 -7.07 3.88 9.59
CA GLU A 73 -7.61 2.58 9.15
C GLU A 73 -8.31 2.73 7.80
N ARG A 74 -7.91 1.91 6.83
CA ARG A 74 -8.57 1.81 5.51
C ARG A 74 -8.98 0.37 5.25
N VAL A 75 -10.09 0.20 4.53
CA VAL A 75 -10.58 -1.10 4.06
C VAL A 75 -10.62 -1.15 2.55
N ALA A 76 -10.73 -2.35 1.97
CA ALA A 76 -10.91 -2.52 0.54
C ALA A 76 -12.19 -1.82 0.08
N TYR A 77 -12.13 -1.12 -1.06
CA TYR A 77 -13.33 -0.59 -1.71
C TYR A 77 -14.01 -1.75 -2.45
N ARG A 78 -14.94 -2.41 -1.77
CA ARG A 78 -15.86 -3.42 -2.32
C ARG A 78 -17.29 -3.10 -1.92
#